data_AF-A0A925HFK0-F1
#
_entry.id   AF-A0A925HFK0-F1
#
_cell.length_a   1.000
_cell.length_b   1.000
_cell.length_c   1.000
_cell.angle_alpha   90.00
_cell.angle_beta   90.00
_cell.angle_gamma   90.00
#
_symmetry.space_group_name_H-M   'P 1'
#
loop_
_entity.id
_entity.type
_entity.pdbx_description
1 polymer ?
#
loop_
_entity_poly.entity_id
_entity_poly.type
_entity_poly.pdbx_seq_one_letter_code
_entity_poly.pdbx_strand_id
1 'polypeptide(L)'
;MTVLRVAGGSRLLTAVLASTAAINLIALTGPVYVAVLYDRVLDARDAKYLVGLTALMLVLYALSACLDIVRHGVLLRCAQRTDRILSALLLGKRGNARAIADLDRLRAILGGHAPAALCDLPWVPLYLCGLYLLHPLFALLAAMGGVLPVACLIIAERRSAHPARQAAQLNMQRWALPAAGPGAARTKWLVANTRLREAQDAIVWPTLVTAAVLRS
;
A
#
# COMPACT_ATOMS: atom_id res chain seq x y z
N MET A 1 -0.63 -12.24 -23.41
CA MET A 1 0.54 -13.11 -23.67
C MET A 1 1.85 -12.36 -23.90
N THR A 2 1.86 -11.05 -24.13
CA THR A 2 3.06 -10.22 -24.36
C THR A 2 3.81 -9.81 -23.08
N VAL A 3 3.11 -9.66 -21.95
CA VAL A 3 3.73 -9.31 -20.64
C VAL A 3 4.63 -10.43 -20.09
N LEU A 4 4.33 -11.69 -20.43
CA LEU A 4 5.08 -12.88 -19.99
C LEU A 4 6.42 -13.09 -20.74
N ARG A 5 6.58 -12.54 -21.95
CA ARG A 5 7.85 -12.62 -22.71
C ARG A 5 8.87 -11.55 -22.29
N VAL A 6 8.39 -10.46 -21.68
CA VAL A 6 9.22 -9.32 -21.24
C VAL A 6 9.93 -9.60 -19.91
N ALA A 7 9.39 -10.50 -19.09
CA ALA A 7 10.08 -11.06 -17.93
C ALA A 7 11.14 -12.08 -18.38
N GLY A 8 12.27 -11.59 -18.89
CA GLY A 8 13.37 -12.41 -19.41
C GLY A 8 13.75 -13.56 -18.47
N GLY A 9 13.56 -14.79 -18.99
CA GLY A 9 13.95 -16.07 -18.41
C GLY A 9 12.75 -16.91 -17.97
N SER A 10 12.33 -17.89 -18.78
CA SER A 10 11.39 -18.95 -18.38
C SER A 10 11.77 -19.61 -17.04
N ARG A 11 13.06 -19.61 -16.71
CA ARG A 11 13.65 -20.07 -15.44
C ARG A 11 13.26 -19.23 -14.22
N LEU A 12 13.05 -17.92 -14.36
CA LEU A 12 12.66 -17.06 -13.23
C LEU A 12 11.18 -17.22 -12.89
N LEU A 13 10.31 -17.28 -13.91
CA LEU A 13 8.88 -17.54 -13.71
C LEU A 13 8.63 -18.93 -13.12
N THR A 14 9.32 -19.95 -13.64
CA THR A 14 9.25 -21.31 -13.08
C THR A 14 9.78 -21.36 -11.64
N ALA A 15 10.87 -20.65 -11.31
CA ALA A 15 11.36 -20.56 -9.93
C ALA A 15 10.36 -19.87 -8.98
N VAL A 16 9.68 -18.81 -9.42
CA VAL A 16 8.63 -18.13 -8.62
C VAL A 16 7.42 -19.05 -8.41
N LEU A 17 6.97 -19.75 -9.46
CA LEU A 17 5.87 -20.70 -9.36
C LEU A 17 6.21 -21.88 -8.46
N ALA A 18 7.40 -22.46 -8.61
CA ALA A 18 7.86 -23.58 -7.80
C ALA A 18 8.06 -23.19 -6.33
N SER A 19 8.68 -22.04 -6.05
CA SER A 19 8.81 -21.53 -4.68
C SER A 19 7.44 -21.24 -4.04
N THR A 20 6.51 -20.66 -4.80
CA THR A 20 5.14 -20.43 -4.33
C THR A 20 4.40 -21.73 -4.03
N ALA A 21 4.53 -22.74 -4.90
CA ALA A 21 3.95 -24.06 -4.67
C ALA A 21 4.50 -24.72 -3.40
N ALA A 22 5.83 -24.66 -3.20
CA ALA A 22 6.48 -25.21 -2.02
C ALA A 22 6.06 -24.49 -0.73
N ILE A 23 6.04 -23.15 -0.73
CA ILE A 23 5.60 -22.34 0.42
C ILE A 23 4.15 -22.68 0.77
N ASN A 24 3.27 -22.73 -0.23
CA ASN A 24 1.86 -23.03 0.00
C ASN A 24 1.65 -24.47 0.49
N LEU A 25 2.43 -25.43 0.01
CA LEU A 25 2.39 -26.80 0.54
C LEU A 25 2.90 -26.89 1.99
N ILE A 26 3.97 -26.18 2.33
CA ILE A 26 4.50 -26.09 3.70
C ILE A 26 3.51 -25.34 4.61
N ALA A 27 2.70 -24.41 4.09
CA ALA A 27 1.68 -23.73 4.89
C ALA A 27 0.62 -24.70 5.42
N LEU A 28 0.35 -25.83 4.74
CA LEU A 28 -0.54 -26.89 5.25
C LEU A 28 0.03 -27.59 6.49
N THR A 29 1.33 -27.48 6.76
CA THR A 29 1.94 -28.06 7.96
C THR A 29 1.32 -27.52 9.24
N GLY A 30 0.87 -26.27 9.29
CA GLY A 30 0.22 -25.71 10.49
C GLY A 30 -1.08 -26.44 10.86
N PRO A 31 -2.07 -26.52 9.95
CA PRO A 31 -3.29 -27.30 10.18
C PRO A 31 -3.03 -28.78 10.47
N VAL A 32 -2.11 -29.41 9.73
CA VAL A 32 -1.75 -30.82 9.96
C VAL A 32 -1.11 -31.04 11.33
N TYR A 33 -0.23 -30.11 11.76
CA TYR A 33 0.38 -30.14 13.08
C TYR A 33 -0.69 -30.16 14.17
N VAL A 34 -1.68 -29.26 14.09
CA VAL A 34 -2.76 -29.17 15.07
C VAL A 34 -3.62 -30.44 15.07
N ALA A 35 -3.96 -30.99 13.90
CA ALA A 35 -4.71 -32.24 13.81
C ALA A 35 -3.94 -33.42 14.46
N VAL A 36 -2.66 -33.58 14.15
CA VAL A 36 -1.82 -34.64 14.73
C VAL A 36 -1.56 -34.41 16.22
N LEU A 37 -1.39 -33.16 16.64
CA LEU A 37 -1.23 -32.79 18.04
C LEU A 37 -2.43 -33.23 18.86
N TYR A 38 -3.64 -32.98 18.38
CA TYR A 38 -4.86 -33.42 19.05
C TYR A 38 -4.96 -34.94 19.14
N ASP A 39 -4.85 -35.64 18.02
CA ASP A 39 -5.11 -37.08 18.00
C ASP A 39 -3.99 -37.92 18.66
N ARG A 40 -2.74 -37.43 18.66
CA ARG A 40 -1.59 -38.24 19.10
C ARG A 40 -0.95 -37.77 20.39
N VAL A 41 -0.91 -36.46 20.65
CA VAL A 41 -0.21 -35.94 21.83
C VAL A 41 -1.16 -35.80 23.01
N LEU A 42 -2.37 -35.31 22.79
CA LEU A 42 -3.35 -35.19 23.88
C LEU A 42 -3.88 -36.57 24.32
N ASP A 43 -4.13 -37.48 23.38
CA ASP A 43 -4.63 -38.81 23.70
C ASP A 43 -3.55 -39.77 24.21
N ALA A 44 -2.35 -39.82 23.60
CA ALA A 44 -1.30 -40.76 24.00
C ALA A 44 -0.36 -40.26 25.11
N ARG A 45 -0.46 -38.97 25.49
CA ARG A 45 0.41 -38.29 26.49
C ARG A 45 1.92 -38.48 26.28
N ASP A 46 2.37 -38.71 25.04
CA ASP A 46 3.80 -38.92 24.76
C ASP A 46 4.51 -37.60 24.41
N ALA A 47 5.21 -37.06 25.41
CA ALA A 47 5.99 -35.83 25.26
C ALA A 47 7.14 -35.95 24.23
N LYS A 48 7.64 -37.16 23.95
CA LYS A 48 8.74 -37.35 22.98
C LYS A 48 8.29 -37.07 21.55
N TYR A 49 7.07 -37.48 21.19
CA TYR A 49 6.49 -37.18 19.88
C TYR A 49 6.24 -35.69 19.69
N LEU A 50 5.80 -34.99 20.74
CA LEU A 50 5.59 -33.54 20.69
C LEU A 50 6.88 -32.80 20.33
N VAL A 51 7.99 -33.16 20.98
CA VAL A 51 9.31 -32.55 20.72
C VAL A 51 9.78 -32.83 19.30
N GLY A 52 9.64 -34.06 18.81
CA GLY A 52 9.98 -34.39 17.43
C GLY A 52 9.14 -33.64 16.39
N LEU A 53 7.83 -33.56 16.62
CA LEU A 53 6.89 -32.91 15.71
C LEU A 53 7.07 -31.39 15.68
N THR A 54 7.28 -30.76 16.84
CA THR A 54 7.57 -29.32 16.96
C THR A 54 8.92 -28.97 16.31
N ALA A 55 9.96 -29.78 16.52
CA ALA A 55 11.25 -29.59 15.86
C ALA A 55 11.13 -29.68 14.33
N LEU A 56 10.39 -30.68 13.83
CA LEU A 56 10.11 -30.82 12.39
C LEU A 56 9.37 -29.59 11.83
N MET A 57 8.31 -29.15 12.52
CA MET A 57 7.55 -27.95 12.14
C MET A 57 8.44 -26.70 12.08
N LEU A 58 9.35 -26.54 13.05
CA LEU A 58 10.30 -25.43 13.08
C LEU A 58 11.21 -25.42 11.85
N VAL A 59 11.74 -26.60 11.46
CA VAL A 59 12.57 -26.76 10.26
C VAL A 59 11.78 -26.42 8.99
N LEU A 60 10.54 -26.91 8.87
CA LEU A 60 9.68 -26.60 7.72
C LEU A 60 9.39 -25.10 7.62
N TYR A 61 9.12 -24.44 8.74
CA TYR A 61 8.87 -23.00 8.75
C TYR A 61 10.12 -22.18 8.46
N ALA A 62 11.30 -22.61 8.92
CA ALA A 62 12.56 -22.01 8.53
C ALA A 62 12.81 -22.15 7.02
N LEU A 63 12.51 -23.31 6.42
CA LEU A 63 12.57 -23.52 4.98
C LEU A 63 11.58 -22.62 4.24
N SER A 64 10.33 -22.52 4.73
CA SER A 64 9.32 -21.62 4.17
C SER A 64 9.78 -20.16 4.15
N ALA A 65 10.35 -19.68 5.27
CA ALA A 65 10.91 -18.34 5.36
C ALA A 65 12.06 -18.10 4.37
N CYS A 66 12.97 -19.08 4.22
CA CYS A 66 14.05 -19.01 3.25
C CYS A 66 13.52 -18.92 1.81
N LEU A 67 12.54 -19.75 1.46
CA LEU A 67 11.90 -19.72 0.15
C LEU A 67 11.19 -18.38 -0.11
N ASP A 68 10.56 -17.79 0.90
CA ASP A 68 9.87 -16.50 0.76
C ASP A 68 10.85 -15.36 0.50
N ILE A 69 12.01 -15.35 1.18
CA ILE A 69 13.08 -14.37 0.91
C ILE A 69 13.57 -14.48 -0.54
N VAL A 70 13.81 -15.69 -1.03
CA VAL A 70 14.23 -15.94 -2.41
C VAL A 70 13.16 -15.46 -3.39
N ARG A 71 11.89 -15.81 -3.15
CA ARG A 71 10.74 -15.41 -3.96
C ARG A 71 10.62 -13.89 -4.03
N HIS A 72 10.69 -13.21 -2.89
CA HIS A 72 10.59 -11.76 -2.79
C HIS A 72 11.71 -11.06 -3.57
N GLY A 73 12.95 -11.57 -3.47
CA GLY A 73 14.09 -11.07 -4.24
C GLY A 73 13.95 -11.26 -5.76
N VAL A 74 13.27 -12.30 -6.23
CA VAL A 74 12.97 -12.49 -7.67
C VAL A 74 11.88 -11.52 -8.13
N LEU A 75 10.81 -11.35 -7.33
CA LEU A 75 9.72 -10.42 -7.65
C LEU A 75 10.19 -8.96 -7.73
N LEU A 76 11.08 -8.54 -6.82
CA LEU A 76 11.66 -7.20 -6.85
C LEU A 76 12.48 -6.95 -8.13
N ARG A 77 13.25 -7.96 -8.58
CA ARG A 77 14.00 -7.89 -9.84
C ARG A 77 13.06 -7.82 -11.05
N CYS A 78 11.93 -8.53 -11.03
CA CYS A 78 10.89 -8.41 -12.04
C CYS A 78 10.26 -7.01 -12.05
N ALA A 79 9.95 -6.45 -10.87
CA ALA A 79 9.41 -5.10 -10.73
C ALA A 79 10.36 -4.04 -11.34
N GLN A 80 11.66 -4.13 -11.03
CA GLN A 80 12.69 -3.22 -11.57
C GLN A 80 12.86 -3.31 -13.10
N ARG A 81 12.61 -4.47 -13.71
CA ARG A 81 12.64 -4.62 -15.18
C ARG A 81 11.41 -3.99 -15.82
N THR A 82 10.24 -4.23 -15.24
CA THR A 82 8.98 -3.63 -15.71
C THR A 82 9.03 -2.10 -15.57
N ASP A 83 9.60 -1.58 -14.48
CA ASP A 83 9.76 -0.14 -14.25
C ASP A 83 10.63 0.54 -15.31
N ARG A 84 11.75 -0.08 -15.70
CA ARG A 84 12.64 0.44 -16.75
C ARG A 84 11.97 0.53 -18.13
N ILE A 85 11.12 -0.44 -18.45
CA ILE A 85 10.40 -0.47 -19.73
C ILE A 85 9.30 0.58 -19.72
N LEU A 86 8.54 0.66 -18.63
CA LEU A 86 7.42 1.58 -18.50
C LEU A 86 7.89 3.05 -18.44
N SER A 87 8.99 3.33 -17.73
CA SER A 87 9.62 4.65 -17.72
C SER A 87 10.13 5.07 -19.11
N ALA A 88 10.75 4.16 -19.87
CA ALA A 88 11.16 4.45 -21.25
C ALA A 88 9.98 4.77 -22.18
N LEU A 89 8.87 4.04 -22.05
CA LEU A 89 7.64 4.26 -22.82
C LEU A 89 6.94 5.58 -22.48
N LEU A 90 6.91 5.96 -21.20
CA LEU A 90 6.19 7.14 -20.73
C LEU A 90 7.01 8.43 -20.89
N LEU A 91 8.34 8.37 -20.74
CA LEU A 91 9.22 9.52 -21.02
C LEU A 91 9.23 9.91 -22.51
N GLY A 92 8.95 8.96 -23.42
CA GLY A 92 8.76 9.22 -24.84
C GLY A 92 7.49 10.03 -25.17
N LYS A 93 6.48 10.01 -24.30
CA LYS A 93 5.25 10.82 -24.42
C LYS A 93 5.29 11.97 -23.40
N ARG A 94 6.02 13.03 -23.76
CA ARG A 94 6.20 14.25 -22.95
C ARG A 94 4.86 14.77 -22.37
N GLY A 95 4.82 14.98 -21.05
CA GLY A 95 3.99 16.03 -20.43
C GLY A 95 2.74 15.63 -19.64
N ASN A 96 2.40 14.35 -19.50
CA ASN A 96 1.18 14.00 -18.75
C ASN A 96 1.49 13.73 -17.26
N ALA A 97 1.31 14.73 -16.39
CA ALA A 97 1.53 14.61 -14.94
C ALA A 97 0.71 13.48 -14.28
N ARG A 98 -0.44 13.11 -14.87
CA ARG A 98 -1.23 11.94 -14.44
C ARG A 98 -0.50 10.63 -14.71
N ALA A 99 0.19 10.52 -15.85
CA ALA A 99 0.94 9.31 -16.21
C ALA A 99 2.14 9.07 -15.28
N ILE A 100 2.76 10.14 -14.77
CA ILE A 100 3.84 10.05 -13.78
C ILE A 100 3.29 9.58 -12.42
N ALA A 101 2.17 10.15 -11.97
CA ALA A 101 1.53 9.73 -10.71
C ALA A 101 1.03 8.27 -10.77
N ASP A 102 0.50 7.82 -11.90
CA ASP A 102 0.09 6.43 -12.09
C ASP A 102 1.29 5.47 -12.16
N LEU A 103 2.44 5.91 -12.69
CA LEU A 103 3.69 5.15 -12.63
C LEU A 103 4.17 4.94 -11.20
N ASP A 104 4.11 5.98 -10.36
CA ASP A 104 4.50 5.86 -8.95
C ASP A 104 3.57 4.92 -8.17
N ARG A 105 2.27 4.93 -8.47
CA ARG A 105 1.31 3.94 -7.92
C ARG A 105 1.64 2.53 -8.37
N LEU A 106 1.91 2.32 -9.66
CA LEU A 106 2.28 1.00 -10.18
C LEU A 106 3.59 0.51 -9.55
N ARG A 107 4.56 1.40 -9.34
CA ARG A 107 5.80 1.08 -8.64
C ARG A 107 5.56 0.66 -7.20
N ALA A 108 4.68 1.37 -6.48
CA ALA A 108 4.30 1.00 -5.11
C ALA A 108 3.61 -0.37 -5.05
N ILE A 109 2.74 -0.67 -6.02
CA ILE A 109 2.06 -1.98 -6.12
C ILE A 109 3.05 -3.10 -6.45
N LEU A 110 3.93 -2.89 -7.44
CA LEU A 110 4.89 -3.90 -7.89
C LEU A 110 6.05 -4.13 -6.92
N GLY A 111 6.45 -3.09 -6.17
CA GLY A 111 7.46 -3.18 -5.13
C GLY A 111 6.93 -3.67 -3.78
N GLY A 112 5.60 -3.70 -3.60
CA GLY A 112 4.95 -4.20 -2.39
C GLY A 112 4.69 -5.70 -2.40
N HIS A 113 3.87 -6.16 -1.44
CA HIS A 113 3.48 -7.58 -1.32
C HIS A 113 2.41 -8.04 -2.34
N ALA A 114 1.88 -7.14 -3.17
CA ALA A 114 0.79 -7.46 -4.09
C ALA A 114 1.12 -8.55 -5.13
N PRO A 115 2.33 -8.58 -5.75
CA PRO A 115 2.66 -9.62 -6.72
C PRO A 115 2.75 -11.01 -6.08
N ALA A 116 3.23 -11.11 -4.83
CA ALA A 116 3.28 -12.37 -4.10
C ALA A 116 1.88 -12.89 -3.79
N ALA A 117 0.97 -12.02 -3.31
CA ALA A 117 -0.42 -12.38 -3.03
C ALA A 117 -1.18 -12.87 -4.28
N LEU A 118 -0.88 -12.31 -5.46
CA LEU A 118 -1.44 -12.79 -6.73
C LEU A 118 -0.95 -14.20 -7.10
N CYS A 119 0.28 -14.55 -6.73
CA CYS A 119 0.82 -15.90 -6.95
C CYS A 119 0.17 -16.95 -6.02
N ASP A 120 -0.33 -16.54 -4.85
CA ASP A 120 -1.01 -17.42 -3.90
C ASP A 120 -2.49 -17.64 -4.24
N LEU A 121 -3.10 -16.73 -5.01
CA LEU A 121 -4.50 -16.81 -5.48
C LEU A 121 -4.92 -18.16 -6.12
N PRO A 122 -4.13 -18.80 -7.02
CA PRO A 122 -4.51 -20.10 -7.60
C PRO A 122 -4.57 -21.24 -6.57
N TRP A 123 -3.96 -21.08 -5.39
CA TRP A 123 -3.99 -22.07 -4.31
C TRP A 123 -5.21 -21.91 -3.39
N VAL A 124 -5.92 -20.79 -3.47
CA VAL A 124 -7.13 -20.53 -2.66
C VAL A 124 -8.19 -21.64 -2.78
N PRO A 125 -8.53 -22.15 -3.98
CA PRO A 125 -9.49 -23.26 -4.11
C PRO A 125 -9.01 -24.54 -3.41
N LEU A 126 -7.70 -24.81 -3.43
CA LEU A 126 -7.11 -25.97 -2.77
C LEU A 126 -7.23 -25.84 -1.24
N TYR A 127 -6.98 -24.65 -0.69
CA TYR A 127 -7.20 -24.38 0.74
C TYR A 127 -8.67 -24.49 1.13
N LEU A 128 -9.58 -23.91 0.33
CA LEU A 128 -11.03 -24.00 0.58
C LEU A 128 -11.53 -25.44 0.51
N CYS A 129 -11.01 -26.25 -0.42
CA CYS A 129 -11.32 -27.67 -0.50
C CYS A 129 -10.86 -28.42 0.74
N GLY A 130 -9.63 -28.19 1.21
CA GLY A 130 -9.12 -28.78 2.45
C GLY A 130 -9.94 -28.38 3.69
N LEU A 131 -10.33 -27.11 3.79
CA LEU A 131 -11.22 -26.61 4.84
C LEU A 131 -12.61 -27.25 4.76
N TYR A 132 -13.15 -27.43 3.55
CA TYR A 132 -14.46 -28.03 3.32
C TYR A 132 -14.50 -29.49 3.76
N LEU A 133 -13.43 -30.25 3.48
CA LEU A 133 -13.26 -31.62 3.94
C LEU A 133 -13.21 -31.74 5.47
N LEU A 134 -12.64 -30.75 6.16
CA LEU A 134 -12.61 -30.71 7.61
C LEU A 134 -14.00 -30.39 8.18
N HIS A 135 -14.58 -29.26 7.77
CA HIS A 135 -15.93 -28.88 8.15
C HIS A 135 -16.47 -27.77 7.22
N PRO A 136 -17.68 -27.90 6.64
CA PRO A 136 -18.23 -26.92 5.69
C PRO A 136 -18.32 -25.49 6.23
N LEU A 137 -18.61 -25.32 7.53
CA LEU A 137 -18.64 -23.99 8.17
C LEU A 137 -17.27 -23.28 8.17
N PHE A 138 -16.15 -23.99 8.30
CA PHE A 138 -14.83 -23.36 8.24
C PHE A 138 -14.49 -22.87 6.84
N ALA A 139 -14.88 -23.62 5.80
CA ALA A 139 -14.75 -23.18 4.42
C ALA A 139 -15.59 -21.92 4.14
N LEU A 140 -16.83 -21.88 4.64
CA LEU A 140 -17.70 -20.70 4.52
C LEU A 140 -17.10 -19.48 5.22
N LEU A 141 -16.60 -19.66 6.45
CA LEU A 141 -15.95 -18.58 7.22
C LEU A 141 -14.71 -18.04 6.49
N ALA A 142 -13.87 -18.92 5.95
CA ALA A 142 -12.70 -18.54 5.18
C ALA A 142 -13.08 -17.78 3.89
N ALA A 143 -14.10 -18.24 3.17
CA ALA A 143 -14.60 -17.56 1.97
C ALA A 143 -15.10 -16.13 2.30
N MET A 144 -15.88 -15.99 3.38
CA MET A 144 -16.32 -14.68 3.88
C MET A 144 -15.12 -13.80 4.26
N GLY A 145 -14.11 -14.38 4.92
CA GLY A 145 -12.86 -13.70 5.28
C GLY A 145 -12.03 -13.21 4.09
N GLY A 146 -12.16 -13.84 2.91
CA GLY A 146 -11.56 -13.35 1.67
C GLY A 146 -12.40 -12.28 0.97
N VAL A 147 -13.73 -12.44 0.94
CA VAL A 147 -14.63 -11.55 0.20
C VAL A 147 -14.87 -10.23 0.93
N LEU A 148 -15.09 -10.27 2.24
CA LEU A 148 -15.44 -9.08 3.03
C LEU A 148 -14.37 -7.98 2.99
N PRO A 149 -13.06 -8.25 3.18
CA PRO A 149 -12.03 -7.21 3.13
C PRO A 149 -11.91 -6.60 1.73
N VAL A 150 -12.05 -7.41 0.68
CA VAL A 150 -12.02 -6.93 -0.71
C VAL A 150 -13.22 -6.02 -0.99
N ALA A 151 -14.42 -6.42 -0.55
CA ALA A 151 -15.60 -5.58 -0.65
C ALA A 151 -15.44 -4.26 0.13
N CYS A 152 -14.93 -4.33 1.36
CA CYS A 152 -14.63 -3.16 2.19
C CYS A 152 -13.63 -2.23 1.51
N LEU A 153 -12.55 -2.78 0.93
CA LEU A 153 -11.55 -2.02 0.18
C LEU A 153 -12.17 -1.31 -1.03
N ILE A 154 -13.01 -1.99 -1.81
CA ILE A 154 -13.69 -1.40 -2.97
C ILE A 154 -14.62 -0.26 -2.53
N ILE A 155 -15.35 -0.44 -1.43
CA ILE A 155 -16.23 0.60 -0.89
C ILE A 155 -15.41 1.78 -0.37
N ALA A 156 -14.32 1.51 0.37
CA ALA A 156 -13.41 2.53 0.89
C ALA A 156 -12.77 3.34 -0.24
N GLU A 157 -12.32 2.70 -1.31
CA GLU A 157 -11.78 3.35 -2.50
C GLU A 157 -12.82 4.23 -3.18
N ARG A 158 -14.05 3.72 -3.38
CA ARG A 158 -15.15 4.51 -3.97
C ARG A 158 -15.52 5.73 -3.13
N ARG A 159 -15.53 5.60 -1.80
CA ARG A 159 -15.85 6.71 -0.89
C ARG A 159 -14.72 7.74 -0.81
N SER A 160 -13.47 7.30 -0.86
CA SER A 160 -12.29 8.18 -0.75
C SER A 160 -11.96 8.89 -2.07
N ALA A 161 -12.28 8.28 -3.21
CA ALA A 161 -12.04 8.85 -4.53
C ALA A 161 -12.83 10.14 -4.79
N HIS A 162 -14.02 10.31 -4.20
CA HIS A 162 -14.86 11.49 -4.41
C HIS A 162 -14.27 12.79 -3.81
N PRO A 163 -13.95 12.85 -2.50
CA PRO A 163 -13.30 14.03 -1.91
C PRO A 163 -11.89 14.26 -2.46
N ALA A 164 -11.14 13.19 -2.77
CA ALA A 164 -9.81 13.31 -3.38
C ALA A 164 -9.86 13.98 -4.77
N ARG A 165 -10.88 13.68 -5.58
CA ARG A 165 -11.09 14.33 -6.88
C ARG A 165 -11.50 15.80 -6.74
N GLN A 166 -12.36 16.12 -5.78
CA GLN A 166 -12.75 17.51 -5.50
C GLN A 166 -11.58 18.34 -5.00
N ALA A 167 -10.77 17.80 -4.07
CA ALA A 167 -9.55 18.46 -3.60
C ALA A 167 -8.54 18.67 -4.73
N ALA A 168 -8.37 17.69 -5.62
CA ALA A 168 -7.49 17.82 -6.79
C ALA A 168 -7.98 18.89 -7.78
N GLN A 169 -9.30 18.98 -8.01
CA GLN A 169 -9.90 20.01 -8.87
C GLN A 169 -9.75 21.41 -8.29
N LEU A 170 -10.00 21.58 -6.98
CA LEU A 170 -9.78 22.85 -6.29
C LEU A 170 -8.31 23.28 -6.31
N ASN A 171 -7.38 22.32 -6.16
CA ASN A 171 -5.95 22.60 -6.26
C ASN A 171 -5.59 23.06 -7.68
N MET A 172 -6.09 22.38 -8.72
CA MET A 172 -5.88 22.79 -10.12
C MET A 172 -6.45 24.18 -10.43
N GLN A 173 -7.63 24.51 -9.91
CA GLN A 173 -8.22 25.86 -10.05
C GLN A 173 -7.40 26.92 -9.32
N ARG A 174 -6.83 26.59 -8.15
CA ARG A 174 -5.92 27.47 -7.39
C ARG A 174 -4.64 27.81 -8.15
N TRP A 175 -4.16 26.90 -9.02
CA TRP A 175 -3.02 27.13 -9.91
C TRP A 175 -3.39 27.83 -11.23
N ALA A 176 -4.65 27.74 -11.67
CA ALA A 176 -5.15 28.37 -12.90
C ALA A 176 -5.57 29.83 -12.70
N LEU A 177 -5.91 30.24 -11.48
CA LEU A 177 -5.88 31.65 -11.11
C LEU A 177 -4.44 32.13 -11.36
N PRO A 178 -4.21 33.22 -12.15
CA PRO A 178 -2.87 33.75 -12.35
C PRO A 178 -2.31 33.94 -10.97
N ALA A 179 -1.26 33.17 -10.64
CA ALA A 179 -0.75 33.04 -9.29
C ALA A 179 -0.75 34.45 -8.73
N ALA A 180 -1.65 34.71 -7.78
CA ALA A 180 -1.51 35.87 -6.94
C ALA A 180 -0.19 35.58 -6.24
N GLY A 181 0.92 36.02 -6.86
CA GLY A 181 2.24 35.55 -6.52
C GLY A 181 2.46 35.83 -5.05
N PRO A 182 3.52 35.29 -4.43
CA PRO A 182 3.89 35.70 -3.07
C PRO A 182 3.89 37.24 -2.90
N GLY A 183 4.08 37.99 -3.99
CA GLY A 183 3.87 39.44 -4.07
C GLY A 183 2.43 39.95 -4.00
N ALA A 184 1.41 39.30 -4.57
CA ALA A 184 0.03 39.82 -4.61
C ALA A 184 -0.70 39.70 -3.27
N ALA A 185 -0.47 38.60 -2.53
CA ALA A 185 -0.95 38.50 -1.14
C ALA A 185 -0.21 39.50 -0.23
N ARG A 186 1.09 39.69 -0.48
CA ARG A 186 1.92 40.67 0.24
C ARG A 186 1.51 42.10 -0.07
N THR A 187 1.20 42.46 -1.32
CA THR A 187 0.73 43.80 -1.68
C THR A 187 -0.64 44.06 -1.09
N LYS A 188 -1.55 43.09 -1.10
CA LYS A 188 -2.86 43.23 -0.44
C LYS A 188 -2.72 43.43 1.07
N TRP A 189 -1.80 42.71 1.72
CA TRP A 189 -1.50 42.89 3.14
C TRP A 189 -0.82 44.23 3.43
N LEU A 190 0.12 44.67 2.58
CA LEU A 190 0.80 45.97 2.71
C LEU A 190 -0.17 47.15 2.52
N VAL A 191 -1.10 47.04 1.56
CA VAL A 191 -2.14 48.06 1.34
C VAL A 191 -3.14 48.07 2.50
N ALA A 192 -3.52 46.90 3.03
CA ALA A 192 -4.35 46.83 4.23
C ALA A 192 -3.63 47.43 5.46
N ASN A 193 -2.34 47.13 5.62
CA ASN A 193 -1.55 47.55 6.77
C ASN A 193 -1.19 49.05 6.73
N THR A 194 -0.97 49.62 5.55
CA THR A 194 -0.76 51.08 5.38
C THR A 194 -2.02 51.85 5.76
N ARG A 195 -3.20 51.40 5.31
CA ARG A 195 -4.48 52.00 5.72
C ARG A 195 -4.73 51.91 7.22
N LEU A 196 -4.33 50.81 7.86
CA LEU A 196 -4.43 50.69 9.32
C LEU A 196 -3.49 51.65 10.06
N ARG A 197 -2.28 51.87 9.52
CA ARG A 197 -1.34 52.87 10.07
C ARG A 197 -1.84 54.29 9.88
N GLU A 198 -2.34 54.64 8.70
CA GLU A 198 -2.97 55.95 8.45
C GLU A 198 -4.16 56.19 9.38
N ALA A 199 -4.98 55.17 9.62
CA ALA A 199 -6.08 55.26 10.58
C ALA A 199 -5.59 55.40 12.03
N GLN A 200 -4.50 54.73 12.41
CA GLN A 200 -3.89 54.89 13.74
C GLN A 200 -3.27 56.28 13.92
N ASP A 201 -2.52 56.76 12.93
CA ASP A 201 -1.89 58.08 12.94
C ASP A 201 -2.94 59.19 13.02
N ALA A 202 -4.05 59.08 12.28
CA ALA A 202 -5.17 60.01 12.35
C ALA A 202 -5.82 60.11 13.75
N ILE A 203 -5.69 59.07 14.57
CA ILE A 203 -6.22 59.02 15.94
C ILE A 203 -5.16 59.47 16.98
N VAL A 204 -3.91 59.11 16.76
CA VAL A 204 -2.82 59.30 17.74
C VAL A 204 -2.20 60.70 17.69
N TRP A 205 -2.02 61.31 16.51
CA TRP A 205 -1.42 62.64 16.40
C TRP A 205 -2.24 63.76 17.09
N PRO A 206 -3.58 63.81 16.97
CA PRO A 206 -4.37 64.81 17.67
C PRO A 206 -4.26 64.68 19.18
N THR A 207 -4.28 63.45 19.71
CA THR A 207 -4.22 63.22 21.17
C THR A 207 -2.85 63.56 21.75
N LEU A 208 -1.76 63.27 21.05
CA LEU A 208 -0.41 63.64 21.48
C LEU A 208 -0.13 65.14 21.34
N VAL A 209 -0.61 65.80 20.28
CA VAL A 209 -0.46 67.25 20.13
C VAL A 209 -1.28 67.99 21.19
N THR A 210 -2.50 67.54 21.48
CA THR A 210 -3.32 68.13 22.55
C THR A 210 -2.67 67.93 23.92
N ALA A 211 -2.10 66.74 24.19
CA ALA A 211 -1.39 66.46 25.44
C ALA A 211 -0.06 67.22 25.57
N ALA A 212 0.64 67.49 24.47
CA ALA A 212 1.88 68.27 24.45
C ALA A 212 1.63 69.78 24.66
N VAL A 213 0.59 70.34 24.03
CA VAL A 213 0.18 71.74 24.21
C VAL A 213 -0.32 72.01 25.63
N LEU A 214 -0.93 71.03 26.29
CA LEU A 214 -1.34 71.13 27.70
C LEU A 214 -0.17 71.04 28.70
N ARG A 215 1.03 70.66 28.26
CA ARG A 215 2.22 70.48 29.11
C ARG A 215 3.25 71.62 28.97
N SER A 216 3.08 72.53 28.00
CA SER A 216 3.85 73.78 27.85
C SER A 216 3.09 74.97 28.44
#